data_AF-A0A0S2IC07-F1
#
_entry.id   AF-A0A0S2IC07-F1
#
_cell.length_a   1.000
_cell.length_b   1.000
_cell.length_c   1.000
_cell.angle_alpha   90.00
_cell.angle_beta   90.00
_cell.angle_gamma   90.00
#
_symmetry.space_group_name_H-M   'P 1'
#
loop_
_entity.id
_entity.type
_entity.pdbx_description
1 polymer ?
#
loop_
_entity_poly.entity_id
_entity_poly.type
_entity_poly.pdbx_seq_one_letter_code
_entity_poly.pdbx_strand_id
1 'polypeptide(L)' 'KRTSKSKKNIRKNAWKKKVEKQVVRSLFLAKYLLQTKPEDPAVEKLLTRLNDETSKTDYDQNGNTNN' A
#
# COMPACT_ATOMS: atom_id res chain seq x y z
N LYS A 1 10.35 -8.14 33.67
CA LYS A 1 11.74 -8.40 33.17
C LYS A 1 11.84 -7.98 31.70
N ARG A 2 12.95 -7.36 31.28
CA ARG A 2 13.20 -6.98 29.88
C ARG A 2 13.47 -8.22 29.03
N THR A 3 12.96 -8.26 27.79
CA THR A 3 13.28 -9.34 26.84
C THR A 3 14.63 -9.12 26.16
N SER A 4 15.36 -10.19 25.88
CA SER A 4 16.64 -10.13 25.17
C SER A 4 16.51 -9.46 23.80
N LYS A 5 17.61 -8.85 23.34
CA LYS A 5 17.70 -8.20 22.02
C LYS A 5 17.33 -9.17 20.89
N SER A 6 17.84 -10.40 20.95
CA SER A 6 17.53 -11.47 20.00
C SER A 6 16.02 -11.74 19.90
N LYS A 7 15.34 -11.98 21.03
CA LYS A 7 13.89 -12.25 21.05
C LYS A 7 13.05 -11.05 20.61
N LYS A 8 13.52 -9.82 20.83
CA LYS A 8 12.88 -8.60 20.28
C LYS A 8 13.01 -8.56 18.75
N ASN A 9 14.20 -8.81 18.22
CA ASN A 9 14.46 -8.76 16.78
C ASN A 9 13.65 -9.80 16.00
N ILE A 10 13.56 -11.03 16.51
CA ILE A 10 12.73 -12.09 15.89
C ILE A 10 11.27 -11.64 15.76
N ARG A 11 10.69 -11.06 16.83
CA ARG A 11 9.30 -10.57 16.81
C ARG A 11 9.10 -9.44 15.80
N LYS A 12 10.04 -8.49 15.70
CA LYS A 12 9.97 -7.40 14.72
C LYS A 12 10.11 -7.93 13.28
N ASN A 13 11.01 -8.88 13.03
CA ASN A 13 11.18 -9.47 11.71
C ASN A 13 9.94 -10.27 11.28
N ALA A 14 9.28 -10.98 12.19
CA ALA A 14 8.03 -11.66 11.89
C ALA A 14 6.94 -10.68 11.42
N TRP A 15 6.87 -9.48 12.01
CA TRP A 15 5.95 -8.44 11.57
C TRP A 15 6.30 -7.89 10.18
N LYS A 16 7.59 -7.61 9.93
CA LYS A 16 8.09 -7.16 8.61
C LYS A 16 7.76 -8.16 7.50
N LYS A 17 8.00 -9.46 7.74
CA LYS A 17 7.68 -10.52 6.77
C LYS A 17 6.20 -10.59 6.38
N LYS A 18 5.28 -10.25 7.30
CA LYS A 18 3.84 -10.19 6.98
C LYS A 18 3.53 -9.06 6.01
N VAL A 19 4.16 -7.91 6.20
CA VAL A 19 4.01 -6.74 5.32
C VAL A 19 4.59 -7.05 3.94
N GLU A 20 5.78 -7.64 3.87
CA GLU A 20 6.40 -8.06 2.61
C GLU A 20 5.48 -8.97 1.78
N LYS A 21 4.84 -9.95 2.42
CA LYS A 21 3.87 -10.84 1.74
C LYS A 21 2.68 -10.08 1.15
N GLN A 22 2.22 -9.03 1.84
CA GLN A 22 1.12 -8.20 1.34
C GLN A 22 1.54 -7.35 0.15
N VAL A 23 2.72 -6.73 0.22
CA VAL A 23 3.27 -5.92 -0.87
C VAL A 23 3.41 -6.73 -2.15
N VAL A 24 3.93 -7.96 -2.08
CA VAL A 24 4.06 -8.84 -3.24
C VAL A 24 2.69 -9.13 -3.89
N ARG A 25 1.66 -9.40 -3.08
CA ARG A 25 0.30 -9.65 -3.57
C ARG A 25 -0.31 -8.41 -4.22
N SER A 26 -0.18 -7.25 -3.58
CA SER A 26 -0.69 -5.99 -4.12
C SER A 26 0.01 -5.63 -5.43
N LEU A 27 1.33 -5.83 -5.51
CA LEU A 27 2.09 -5.60 -6.73
C LEU A 27 1.66 -6.54 -7.86
N PHE A 28 1.49 -7.84 -7.56
CA PHE A 28 0.98 -8.80 -8.53
C PHE A 28 -0.39 -8.40 -9.06
N LEU A 29 -1.32 -8.04 -8.16
CA LEU A 29 -2.68 -7.63 -8.53
C LEU A 29 -2.68 -6.35 -9.37
N ALA A 30 -1.88 -5.35 -9.00
CA ALA A 30 -1.74 -4.11 -9.76
C ALA A 30 -1.20 -4.38 -11.17
N LYS A 31 -0.15 -5.22 -11.29
CA LYS A 31 0.39 -5.62 -12.59
C LYS A 31 -0.61 -6.39 -13.43
N TYR A 32 -1.41 -7.25 -12.80
CA TYR A 32 -2.45 -8.02 -13.48
C TYR A 32 -3.52 -7.09 -14.05
N LEU A 33 -4.09 -6.20 -13.21
CA LEU A 33 -5.11 -5.22 -13.61
C LEU A 33 -4.65 -4.25 -14.71
N LEU A 34 -3.36 -3.89 -14.74
CA LEU A 34 -2.81 -3.04 -15.81
C LEU A 34 -2.69 -3.77 -17.16
N GLN A 35 -2.51 -5.09 -17.14
CA GLN A 35 -2.31 -5.89 -18.35
C GLN A 35 -3.62 -6.48 -18.88
N THR A 36 -4.52 -6.89 -17.99
CA THR A 36 -5.84 -7.37 -18.35
C THR A 36 -6.80 -6.18 -18.37
N LYS A 37 -7.34 -5.84 -19.55
CA LYS A 37 -8.50 -4.95 -19.61
C LYS A 37 -9.61 -5.66 -18.82
N PRO A 38 -10.08 -5.12 -17.69
CA PRO A 38 -11.09 -5.78 -16.92
C PRO A 38 -12.40 -5.76 -17.73
N GLU A 39 -12.91 -6.91 -18.15
CA GLU A 39 -14.25 -6.99 -18.77
C GLU A 39 -15.38 -6.74 -17.75
N ASP A 40 -15.04 -6.67 -16.46
CA ASP A 40 -15.99 -6.45 -15.38
C ASP A 40 -16.18 -4.93 -15.09
N PRO A 41 -17.38 -4.37 -15.31
CA PRO A 41 -17.67 -2.96 -15.10
C PRO A 41 -17.54 -2.50 -13.64
N ALA A 42 -17.54 -3.42 -12.67
CA ALA A 42 -17.28 -3.07 -11.27
C ALA A 42 -15.82 -2.70 -11.02
N VAL A 43 -14.89 -3.36 -11.71
CA VAL A 43 -13.44 -3.11 -11.60
C VAL A 43 -13.07 -1.78 -12.25
N GLU A 44 -13.67 -1.45 -13.40
CA GLU A 44 -13.48 -0.15 -14.04
C GLU A 44 -13.91 1.00 -13.12
N LYS A 45 -15.12 0.93 -12.55
CA LYS A 45 -15.62 1.94 -11.60
C LYS A 45 -14.71 2.09 -10.38
N LEU A 46 -14.10 1.00 -9.91
CA LEU A 46 -13.16 1.04 -8.79
C LEU A 46 -11.85 1.73 -9.21
N LEU A 47 -11.30 1.39 -10.38
CA LEU A 47 -10.08 2.00 -10.91
C LEU A 47 -10.24 3.51 -11.13
N THR A 48 -11.38 3.94 -11.68
CA THR A 48 -11.65 5.38 -11.88
C THR A 48 -11.68 6.13 -10.55
N ARG A 49 -12.40 5.61 -9.54
CA ARG A 49 -12.44 6.22 -8.20
C ARG A 49 -11.07 6.31 -7.54
N LEU A 50 -10.25 5.27 -7.67
CA LEU A 50 -8.90 5.27 -7.11
C LEU A 50 -8.03 6.34 -7.75
N ASN A 51 -8.15 6.57 -9.05
CA ASN A 51 -7.40 7.59 -9.77
C ASN A 51 -7.81 9.01 -9.34
N ASP A 52 -9.11 9.26 -9.18
CA ASP A 52 -9.64 10.56 -8.75
C ASP A 52 -9.21 10.95 -7.32
N GLU A 53 -9.05 9.97 -6.43
CA GLU A 53 -8.60 10.21 -5.05
C GLU A 53 -7.10 10.55 -5.00
N THR A 54 -6.27 9.90 -5.82
CA THR A 54 -4.82 10.22 -5.89
C THR A 54 -4.56 11.63 -6.42
N SER A 55 -5.38 12.13 -7.34
CA SER A 55 -5.22 13.50 -7.87
C SER A 55 -5.56 14.60 -6.85
N LYS A 56 -6.34 14.28 -5.80
CA LYS A 56 -6.69 15.24 -4.74
C LYS A 56 -5.62 15.35 -3.65
N THR A 57 -4.92 14.27 -3.34
CA THR A 57 -3.91 14.25 -2.26
C THR A 57 -2.64 15.03 -2.59
N ASP A 58 -2.33 15.23 -3.88
CA ASP A 58 -1.13 15.95 -4.31
C ASP A 58 -1.30 17.48 -4.21
N TYR A 59 -2.53 17.99 -4.07
CA TYR A 59 -2.80 19.43 -3.89
C TYR A 59 -2.73 19.90 -2.43
N ASP A 60 -2.73 18.99 -1.44
CA ASP A 60 -2.84 19.34 -0.01
C ASP A 60 -1.53 19.24 0.80
N GLN A 61 -0.39 18.95 0.18
CA GLN A 61 0.91 18.80 0.88
C GLN A 61 1.85 20.01 0.75
N ASN A 62 1.44 21.12 0.12
CA ASN A 62 2.30 22.28 -0.15
C ASN A 62 1.93 23.56 0.63
N GLY A 63 1.44 23.44 1.86
CA GLY A 63 1.14 24.63 2.64
C GLY A 63 1.04 24.44 4.14
N ASN A 64 2.16 24.21 4.84
CA ASN A 64 2.39 24.80 6.17
C ASN A 64 3.85 24.60 6.64
N THR A 65 4.78 25.45 6.19
CA THR A 65 5.99 25.75 6.95
C THR A 65 5.72 27.05 7.71
N ASN A 66 5.55 27.00 9.04
CA ASN A 66 5.93 28.08 9.97
C ASN A 66 5.81 27.66 11.45
N ASN A 67 6.79 28.18 12.21
CA ASN A 67 7.03 28.20 13.67
C ASN A 67 7.69 26.98 14.32
#